data_AF-A0A3G6UQ27-F1
#
_entry.id   AF-A0A3G6UQ27-F1
#
_cell.length_a   1.000
_cell.length_b   1.000
_cell.length_c   1.000
_cell.angle_alpha   90.00
_cell.angle_beta   90.00
_cell.angle_gamma   90.00
#
_symmetry.space_group_name_H-M   'P 1'
#
loop_
_entity.id
_entity.type
_entity.pdbx_description
1 polymer ?
#
loop_
_entity_poly.entity_id
_entity_poly.type
_entity_poly.pdbx_seq_one_letter_code
_entity_poly.pdbx_strand_id
1 'polypeptide(L)' 'MTPGLIKMWIALSSMVFMFIAVFSIYLSRYKIKSGILKGIVSAAAYLFMISAGILMIFVVFSGPVSK' A
#
# COMPACT_ATOMS: atom_id res chain seq x y z
N MET A 1 -21.94 -1.87 13.17
CA MET A 1 -20.98 -2.65 12.36
C MET A 1 -20.32 -3.66 13.26
N THR A 2 -20.32 -4.94 12.89
CA THR A 2 -19.62 -5.98 13.65
C THR A 2 -18.11 -5.70 13.60
N PRO A 3 -17.36 -5.88 14.70
CA PRO A 3 -15.92 -5.63 14.73
C PRO A 3 -15.18 -6.33 13.57
N GLY A 4 -15.62 -7.53 13.18
CA GLY A 4 -15.06 -8.26 12.03
C GLY A 4 -15.25 -7.57 10.68
N LEU A 5 -16.39 -6.90 10.45
CA LEU A 5 -16.67 -6.22 9.18
C LEU A 5 -15.78 -4.99 8.98
N ILE A 6 -15.49 -4.27 10.07
CA ILE A 6 -14.60 -3.10 10.07
C ILE A 6 -13.16 -3.54 9.75
N LYS A 7 -12.68 -4.62 10.38
CA LYS A 7 -11.33 -5.14 10.12
C LYS A 7 -11.15 -5.61 8.67
N MET A 8 -12.18 -6.17 8.07
CA MET A 8 -12.16 -6.58 6.66
C MET A 8 -12.05 -5.39 5.71
N TRP A 9 -12.77 -4.29 5.97
CA TRP A 9 -12.66 -3.05 5.19
C TRP A 9 -11.27 -2.40 5.29
N ILE A 10 -10.63 -2.47 6.45
CA ILE A 10 -9.26 -1.98 6.65
C ILE A 10 -8.25 -2.84 5.85
N ALA A 11 -8.45 -4.17 5.82
CA ALA A 11 -7.66 -5.06 4.97
C ALA A 11 -7.85 -4.77 3.47
N LEU A 12 -9.10 -4.54 3.04
CA LEU A 12 -9.43 -4.16 1.65
C LEU A 12 -8.73 -2.85 1.26
N SER A 13 -8.77 -1.84 2.15
CA SER A 13 -8.11 -0.55 1.95
C SER A 13 -6.59 -0.70 1.82
N SER A 14 -5.97 -1.55 2.63
CA SER A 14 -4.53 -1.86 2.55
C SER A 14 -4.15 -2.51 1.23
N MET A 15 -4.97 -3.44 0.73
CA MET A 15 -4.76 -4.13 -0.54
C MET A 15 -4.81 -3.17 -1.73
N VAL A 16 -5.76 -2.23 -1.73
CA VAL A 16 -5.87 -1.17 -2.74
C VAL A 16 -4.65 -0.23 -2.69
N PHE A 17 -4.17 0.11 -1.49
CA PHE A 17 -2.98 0.93 -1.31
C PHE A 17 -1.72 0.26 -1.89
N MET A 18 -1.58 -1.05 -1.70
CA MET A 18 -0.50 -1.85 -2.29
C MET A 18 -0.57 -1.87 -3.83
N PHE A 19 -1.76 -2.02 -4.39
CA PHE A 19 -1.96 -2.02 -5.85
C PHE A 19 -1.51 -0.71 -6.49
N ILE A 20 -1.86 0.43 -5.87
CA ILE A 20 -1.44 1.76 -6.31
C ILE A 20 0.09 1.92 -6.23
N ALA A 21 0.70 1.44 -5.15
CA ALA A 21 2.15 1.48 -4.98
C ALA A 21 2.88 0.71 -6.10
N VAL A 22 2.47 -0.53 -6.38
CA VAL A 22 3.06 -1.36 -7.44
C VAL A 22 2.86 -0.74 -8.81
N PHE A 23 1.68 -0.18 -9.09
CA PHE A 23 1.40 0.51 -10.36
C PHE A 23 2.31 1.74 -10.54
N SER A 24 2.54 2.50 -9.47
CA SER A 24 3.43 3.66 -9.48
C SER A 24 4.91 3.26 -9.69
N ILE A 25 5.36 2.16 -9.09
CA ILE A 25 6.71 1.59 -9.34
C ILE A 25 6.83 1.11 -10.79
N TYR A 26 5.80 0.44 -11.30
CA TYR A 26 5.79 -0.06 -12.68
C TYR A 26 5.91 1.08 -13.69
N LEU A 27 5.16 2.16 -13.50
CA LEU A 27 5.25 3.38 -14.32
C LEU A 27 6.64 4.04 -14.23
N SER A 28 7.22 4.13 -13.03
CA SER A 28 8.58 4.65 -12.82
C SER A 28 9.62 3.85 -13.61
N ARG A 29 9.53 2.52 -13.60
CA ARG A 29 10.53 1.64 -14.25
C ARG A 29 10.41 1.62 -15.77
N TYR A 30 9.19 1.52 -16.31
CA TYR A 30 8.98 1.24 -17.73
C TYR A 30 8.80 2.49 -18.61
N LYS A 31 8.26 3.60 -18.10
CA LYS A 31 7.89 4.74 -18.96
C LYS A 31 8.84 5.94 -18.89
N ILE A 32 9.74 6.00 -17.90
CA ILE A 32 10.56 7.19 -17.63
C ILE A 32 12.03 6.91 -17.94
N LYS A 33 12.56 7.54 -19.00
CA LYS A 33 13.99 7.54 -19.36
C LYS A 33 14.81 8.62 -18.63
N SER A 34 14.18 9.72 -18.21
CA SER A 34 14.85 10.83 -17.51
C SER A 34 15.11 10.50 -16.04
N GLY A 35 16.38 10.47 -15.64
CA GLY A 35 16.82 10.02 -14.32
C GLY A 35 16.21 10.76 -13.11
N ILE A 36 15.88 12.05 -13.28
CA ILE A 36 15.35 12.89 -12.19
C ILE A 36 13.86 12.59 -11.91
N LEU A 37 13.02 12.50 -12.95
CA LEU A 37 11.61 12.08 -12.77
C LEU A 37 11.52 10.66 -12.21
N LYS A 38 12.46 9.79 -12.58
CA LYS A 38 12.52 8.42 -12.05
C LYS A 38 12.74 8.41 -10.54
N GLY A 39 13.62 9.27 -10.05
CA GLY A 39 13.90 9.44 -8.62
C GLY A 39 12.72 9.98 -7.82
N ILE A 40 12.00 10.98 -8.36
CA ILE A 40 10.83 11.56 -7.68
C ILE A 40 9.68 10.55 -7.60
N VAL A 41 9.39 9.86 -8.71
CA VAL A 41 8.32 8.85 -8.74
C VAL A 41 8.68 7.62 -7.90
N SER A 42 9.95 7.21 -7.88
CA SER A 42 10.38 6.10 -7.01
C SER A 42 10.34 6.48 -5.53
N ALA A 43 10.71 7.71 -5.17
CA ALA A 43 10.59 8.22 -3.80
C ALA A 43 9.13 8.27 -3.32
N ALA A 44 8.21 8.77 -4.16
CA ALA A 44 6.78 8.77 -3.86
C ALA A 44 6.22 7.34 -3.73
N ALA A 45 6.69 6.41 -4.57
CA ALA A 45 6.28 5.02 -4.49
C ALA A 45 6.81 4.31 -3.22
N TYR A 46 8.02 4.64 -2.76
CA TYR A 46 8.55 4.14 -1.50
C TYR A 46 7.75 4.64 -0.29
N LEU A 47 7.32 5.91 -0.31
CA LEU A 47 6.41 6.44 0.72
C LEU A 47 5.08 5.67 0.75
N PHE A 48 4.51 5.39 -0.42
CA PHE A 48 3.29 4.58 -0.52
C PHE A 48 3.50 3.14 -0.05
N MET A 49 4.65 2.52 -0.37
CA MET A 49 5.01 1.17 0.10
C MET A 49 5.18 1.11 1.63
N ILE A 50 5.87 2.08 2.23
CA ILE A 50 6.06 2.15 3.68
C ILE A 50 4.70 2.32 4.38
N SER A 51 3.86 3.23 3.88
CA SER A 51 2.51 3.45 4.39
C SER A 51 1.66 2.18 4.34
N ALA A 52 1.69 1.46 3.20
CA ALA A 52 0.97 0.20 3.03
C ALA A 52 1.53 -0.91 3.93
N GLY A 53 2.85 -0.97 4.13
CA GLY A 53 3.51 -1.91 5.04
C GLY A 53 3.09 -1.70 6.50
N ILE A 54 3.02 -0.44 6.96
CA ILE A 54 2.55 -0.08 8.31
C ILE A 54 1.08 -0.47 8.48
N LEU A 55 0.22 -0.19 7.48
CA LEU A 55 -1.17 -0.61 7.49
C LEU A 55 -1.32 -2.14 7.52
N MET A 56 -0.47 -2.88 6.78
CA MET A 56 -0.46 -4.34 6.78
C MET A 56 -0.06 -4.92 8.15
N ILE A 57 0.95 -4.35 8.81
CA ILE A 57 1.32 -4.74 10.18
C ILE A 57 0.12 -4.52 11.10
N PHE A 58 -0.54 -3.37 11.02
CA PHE A 58 -1.70 -3.08 11.85
C PHE A 58 -2.86 -4.06 11.62
N VAL A 59 -3.11 -4.46 10.35
CA VAL A 59 -4.14 -5.44 9.98
C VAL A 59 -3.79 -6.84 10.47
N VAL A 60 -2.56 -7.30 10.27
CA VAL A 60 -2.11 -8.66 10.63
C VAL A 60 -2.08 -8.85 12.16
N PHE A 61 -1.55 -7.88 12.90
CA PHE A 61 -1.56 -7.92 14.36
C PHE A 61 -2.96 -7.68 14.93
N SER A 62 -3.85 -7.00 14.20
CA SER A 62 -5.29 -6.94 14.50
C SER A 62 -6.04 -8.20 14.09
N GLY A 63 -5.39 -9.37 14.12
CA GLY A 63 -5.91 -10.70 13.74
C GLY A 63 -7.38 -10.96 14.10
N PRO A 64 -8.01 -11.93 13.42
CA PRO A 64 -9.47 -12.07 13.33
C PRO A 64 -10.04 -11.94 14.72
N VAL A 65 -10.84 -10.88 14.92
CA VAL A 65 -11.47 -10.57 16.22
C VAL A 65 -12.11 -11.86 16.67
N SER A 66 -11.54 -12.46 17.72
CA SER A 66 -12.14 -13.63 18.31
C SER A 66 -13.32 -13.12 19.11
N LYS A 67 -14.51 -13.43 18.57
CA LYS A 67 -15.87 -13.13 19.03
C LYS A 67 -16.35 -11.70 18.83
#